data_AF-A0A7L5BEX7-F1
#
_entry.id   AF-A0A7L5BEX7-F1
#
_cell.length_a   1.000
_cell.length_b   1.000
_cell.length_c   1.000
_cell.angle_alpha   90.00
_cell.angle_beta   90.00
_cell.angle_gamma   90.00
#
_symmetry.space_group_name_H-M   'P 1'
#
loop_
_entity.id
_entity.type
_entity.pdbx_description
1 polymer ?
#
loop_
_entity_poly.entity_id
_entity_poly.type
_entity_poly.pdbx_seq_one_letter_code
_entity_poly.pdbx_strand_id
1 'polypeptide(L)' 'MSNAEKSTPIQPDDIAGYVIQCHDGDAKAAVEALLGEIEHLQEQLSLAVAIMGKGYTRGWTPDMGRD' A
#
# COMPACT_ATOMS: atom_id res chain seq x y z
N MET A 1 -16.14 -22.46 -24.91
CA MET A 1 -15.58 -21.09 -24.99
C MET A 1 -16.69 -20.11 -24.70
N SER A 2 -16.38 -19.00 -24.00
CA SER A 2 -17.28 -17.90 -23.61
C SER A 2 -17.85 -17.97 -22.20
N ASN A 3 -17.02 -17.59 -21.23
CA ASN A 3 -17.41 -16.52 -20.32
C ASN A 3 -16.24 -15.53 -20.27
N ALA A 4 -16.17 -14.64 -21.27
CA ALA A 4 -15.40 -13.41 -21.12
C ALA A 4 -16.18 -12.61 -20.09
N GLU A 5 -15.85 -12.84 -18.81
CA GLU A 5 -16.31 -12.01 -17.70
C GLU A 5 -15.96 -10.59 -18.10
N LYS A 6 -17.02 -9.84 -18.41
CA LYS A 6 -16.94 -8.44 -18.77
C LYS A 6 -16.12 -7.76 -17.70
N SER A 7 -14.94 -7.25 -18.06
CA SER A 7 -14.26 -6.21 -17.29
C SER A 7 -15.24 -5.05 -17.21
N THR A 8 -16.02 -5.00 -16.14
CA THR A 8 -16.75 -3.81 -15.74
C THR A 8 -15.71 -2.70 -15.62
N PRO A 9 -15.86 -1.58 -16.33
CA PRO A 9 -14.91 -0.49 -16.21
C PRO A 9 -14.90 -0.04 -14.75
N ILE A 10 -13.74 -0.16 -14.12
CA ILE A 10 -13.54 0.18 -12.72
C ILE A 10 -13.67 1.69 -12.65
N GLN A 11 -14.66 2.15 -11.89
CA GLN A 11 -14.91 3.57 -11.72
C GLN A 11 -13.70 4.19 -10.99
N PRO A 12 -13.31 5.45 -11.28
CA PRO A 12 -12.16 6.10 -10.66
C PRO A 12 -12.16 6.11 -9.13
N ASP A 13 -13.34 5.98 -8.52
CA ASP A 13 -13.54 5.97 -7.06
C ASP A 13 -13.34 4.57 -6.43
N ASP A 14 -13.25 3.50 -7.23
CA ASP A 14 -12.99 2.13 -6.77
C ASP A 14 -11.50 1.79 -6.82
N ILE A 15 -10.77 2.37 -5.88
CA ILE A 15 -9.31 2.17 -5.75
C ILE A 15 -8.97 0.70 -5.51
N ALA A 16 -9.79 -0.02 -4.74
CA ALA A 16 -9.56 -1.44 -4.47
C ALA A 16 -9.69 -2.28 -5.73
N GLY A 17 -10.77 -2.07 -6.51
CA GLY A 17 -10.95 -2.72 -7.80
C GLY A 17 -9.80 -2.41 -8.76
N TYR A 18 -9.34 -1.15 -8.79
CA TYR A 18 -8.24 -0.72 -9.66
C TYR A 18 -6.94 -1.45 -9.32
N VAL A 19 -6.58 -1.49 -8.04
CA VAL A 19 -5.38 -2.19 -7.58
C VAL A 19 -5.47 -3.68 -7.90
N ILE A 20 -6.61 -4.33 -7.63
CA ILE A 20 -6.80 -5.76 -7.97
C ILE A 20 -6.63 -6.00 -9.49
N GLN A 21 -7.12 -5.09 -10.33
CA GLN A 21 -6.98 -5.20 -11.78
C GLN A 21 -5.54 -5.00 -12.25
N CYS A 22 -4.74 -4.15 -11.58
CA CYS A 22 -3.31 -4.02 -11.85
C CYS A 22 -2.54 -5.32 -11.58
N HIS A 23 -3.11 -6.22 -10.77
CA HIS A 23 -2.58 -7.55 -10.48
C HIS A 23 -3.36 -8.66 -11.22
N ASP A 24 -3.87 -8.38 -12.41
CA ASP A 24 -4.60 -9.35 -13.27
C ASP A 24 -5.81 -10.00 -12.58
N GLY A 25 -6.42 -9.32 -11.61
CA GLY A 25 -7.53 -9.86 -10.82
C GLY A 25 -7.09 -10.71 -9.62
N ASP A 26 -5.79 -10.92 -9.40
CA ASP A 26 -5.26 -11.62 -8.23
C ASP A 26 -5.26 -10.70 -7.01
N ALA A 27 -6.36 -10.76 -6.26
CA ALA A 27 -6.52 -10.00 -5.02
C ALA A 27 -5.48 -10.35 -3.96
N LYS A 28 -4.95 -11.59 -3.94
CA LYS A 28 -3.93 -11.99 -2.98
C LYS A 28 -2.60 -11.34 -3.33
N ALA A 29 -2.17 -11.41 -4.59
CA ALA A 29 -0.96 -10.76 -5.06
C ALA A 29 -1.00 -9.24 -4.85
N ALA A 30 -2.16 -8.61 -5.06
CA ALA A 30 -2.38 -7.19 -4.78
C ALA A 30 -2.17 -6.84 -3.30
N VAL A 31 -2.74 -7.63 -2.38
CA VAL A 31 -2.57 -7.39 -0.94
C VAL A 31 -1.13 -7.63 -0.49
N GLU A 32 -0.47 -8.68 -0.99
CA GLU A 32 0.95 -8.94 -0.70
C GLU A 32 1.85 -7.80 -1.18
N ALA A 33 1.59 -7.25 -2.38
CA ALA A 33 2.31 -6.08 -2.90
C ALA A 33 2.13 -4.84 -2.01
N LEU A 34 0.88 -4.51 -1.64
CA LEU A 34 0.59 -3.36 -0.77
C LEU A 34 1.25 -3.50 0.62
N LEU A 35 1.25 -4.70 1.18
CA LEU A 35 1.91 -4.95 2.46
C LEU A 35 3.43 -4.73 2.36
N GLY A 36 4.05 -5.19 1.27
CA GLY A 36 5.48 -4.94 1.01
C GLY A 36 5.81 -3.47 0.81
N GLU A 37 4.95 -2.73 0.10
CA GLU A 37 5.11 -1.27 -0.06
C GLU A 37 4.99 -0.52 1.27
N ILE A 38 4.05 -0.91 2.14
CA ILE A 38 3.89 -0.32 3.48
C ILE A 38 5.14 -0.58 4.33
N GLU A 39 5.64 -1.82 4.35
CA GLU A 39 6.85 -2.18 5.08
C GLU A 39 8.04 -1.34 4.59
N HIS A 40 8.22 -1.24 3.27
CA HIS A 40 9.27 -0.44 2.67
C HIS A 40 9.18 1.05 3.01
N LEU A 41 7.97 1.62 3.00
CA LEU A 41 7.74 3.01 3.39
C LEU A 41 8.03 3.25 4.87
N GLN A 42 7.68 2.30 5.73
CA GLN A 42 7.99 2.36 7.15
C GLN A 42 9.51 2.30 7.41
N GLU A 43 10.25 1.47 6.67
CA GLU A 43 11.71 1.41 6.73
C GLU A 43 12.34 2.74 6.30
N GLN A 44 11.91 3.30 5.15
CA GLN A 44 12.38 4.59 4.66
C GLN A 44 12.10 5.71 5.68
N LEU A 45 10.92 5.69 6.28
CA LEU A 45 10.53 6.67 7.29
C LEU A 45 11.38 6.54 8.55
N SER A 46 11.61 5.32 9.02
CA SER A 46 12.49 5.04 10.16
C SER A 46 13.90 5.54 9.92
N LEU A 47 14.46 5.27 8.74
CA LEU A 47 15.78 5.76 8.33
C LEU A 47 15.83 7.29 8.29
N ALA A 48 14.82 7.92 7.68
CA ALA A 48 14.74 9.37 7.59
C ALA A 48 14.66 10.00 8.99
N VAL A 49 13.84 9.45 9.89
CA VAL A 49 13.74 9.90 11.29
C VAL A 49 15.07 9.74 12.02
N ALA A 50 15.78 8.63 11.83
CA ALA A 50 17.10 8.40 12.43
C ALA A 50 18.14 9.42 11.95
N ILE A 51 18.13 9.78 10.66
CA ILE A 51 19.02 10.79 10.07
C ILE A 51 18.66 12.21 10.54
N MET A 52 17.37 12.55 10.59
CA MET A 52 16.91 13.92 10.86
C MET A 52 17.04 14.33 12.34
N GLY A 53 17.39 13.41 13.25
CA GLY A 53 17.62 13.70 14.66
C GLY A 53 16.35 14.05 15.43
N LYS A 54 16.43 13.98 16.76
CA LYS A 54 15.26 14.01 17.68
C LYS A 54 14.44 15.32 17.66
N GLY A 55 15.01 16.40 17.11
CA GLY A 55 14.39 17.74 17.09
C GLY A 55 13.54 18.06 15.86
N TYR A 56 13.65 17.28 14.77
CA TYR A 56 13.04 17.64 13.48
C TYR A 56 11.55 17.32 13.42
N THR A 57 11.09 16.27 14.12
CA THR A 57 9.68 15.79 14.08
C THR A 57 8.77 16.42 15.14
N ARG A 58 9.23 17.46 15.87
CA ARG A 58 8.48 18.12 16.97
C ARG A 58 7.87 17.13 17.98
N GLY A 59 8.60 16.05 18.31
CA GLY A 59 8.18 15.06 19.30
C GLY A 59 7.30 13.93 18.76
N TRP A 60 6.97 13.91 17.47
CA TRP A 60 6.30 12.77 16.86
C TRP A 60 7.29 11.60 16.65
N THR A 61 6.89 10.41 17.08
CA THR A 61 7.62 9.15 16.90
C THR A 61 6.70 8.18 16.17
N PRO A 62 7.14 7.53 15.07
CA PRO A 62 6.31 6.54 14.39
C PRO A 62 6.01 5.37 15.35
N ASP A 63 4.73 5.08 15.54
CA ASP A 63 4.26 3.89 16.25
C ASP A 63 3.96 2.80 15.22
N MET A 64 4.58 1.64 15.43
CA MET A 64 4.44 0.46 14.56
C MET A 64 3.43 -0.55 15.14
N GLY A 65 2.86 -0.26 16.32
CA GLY A 65 1.82 -1.07 16.93
C GLY A 65 0.54 -1.09 16.10
N ARG A 66 0.04 -2.29 15.80
CA ARG A 66 -1.34 -2.52 15.37
C ARG A 66 -2.11 -3.05 16.59
N ASP A 67 -2.67 -2.16 17.39
CA ASP A 67 -3.73 -2.48 18.37
C ASP A 67 -5.12 -2.35 17.71
#